data_AF-A0A8H7G6Q0-F1
#
_entry.id   AF-A0A8H7G6Q0-F1
#
_cell.length_a   1.000
_cell.length_b   1.000
_cell.length_c   1.000
_cell.angle_alpha   90.00
_cell.angle_beta   90.00
_cell.angle_gamma   90.00
#
_symmetry.space_group_name_H-M   'P 1'
#
loop_
_entity.id
_entity.type
_entity.pdbx_description
1 polymer ?
#
loop_
_entity_poly.entity_id
_entity_poly.type
_entity_poly.pdbx_seq_one_letter_code
_entity_poly.pdbx_strand_id
1 'polypeptide(L)'
;MRDNQRVFITAAQDKDLVSLGRKLVEFVMRTEFSIVRGGFQGERGEMMNVGLPFVMWLDSLPHCAQALRAKGEEDGACVLELKRCLMTAGGHTEAYEIATKALVRNPNHPYFWYAVTKAAMHEECLRAAKRGLKCKNITPFVRFSLLYAAVTTATELGLHTLQDTSTSKEGAEGGQKWELGVAFLNSAYDDAKAYIDEGPPDMRGLKAVLQIYILLSVAIQGPELSIDLRELDVGHILTFVANILIKYCQPAMKKLKNAYAFSAFLGQKSAQSEARLAQETITRLYSAASDTWGPTVAALDRSSSSIHTSAHRPVPASQAESELAKWLQDDEHDTCAHPQMSRGDVAMWRCSWCSNPSAALRKCSGCGITRLVVFSNGAASVT
;
A
#
# COMPACT_ATOMS: atom_id res chain seq x y z
N MET A 1 -4.27 19.18 -16.55
CA MET A 1 -5.04 19.01 -17.80
C MET A 1 -4.58 19.97 -18.90
N ARG A 2 -4.48 21.29 -18.65
CA ARG A 2 -3.98 22.28 -19.64
C ARG A 2 -2.58 21.95 -20.19
N ASP A 3 -1.69 21.46 -19.34
CA ASP A 3 -0.33 21.10 -19.75
C ASP A 3 -0.29 19.92 -20.72
N ASN A 4 -1.15 18.92 -20.53
CA ASN A 4 -1.22 17.76 -21.41
C ASN A 4 -1.68 18.17 -22.82
N GLN A 5 -2.78 18.91 -22.92
CA GLN A 5 -3.31 19.38 -24.20
C GLN A 5 -2.28 20.21 -24.97
N ARG A 6 -1.55 21.09 -24.27
CA ARG A 6 -0.49 21.90 -24.86
C ARG A 6 0.63 21.05 -25.48
N VAL A 7 1.05 19.97 -24.81
CA VAL A 7 2.09 19.08 -25.35
C VAL A 7 1.61 18.36 -26.62
N PHE A 8 0.36 17.91 -26.67
CA PHE A 8 -0.21 17.34 -27.91
C PHE A 8 -0.31 18.37 -29.03
N ILE A 9 -0.69 19.62 -28.74
CA ILE A 9 -0.73 20.71 -29.74
C ILE A 9 0.66 20.97 -30.29
N THR A 10 1.69 21.06 -29.44
CA THR A 10 3.08 21.21 -29.88
C THR A 10 3.50 20.06 -30.78
N ALA A 11 3.24 18.81 -30.38
CA ALA A 11 3.52 17.63 -31.20
C ALA A 11 2.79 17.65 -32.55
N ALA A 12 1.57 18.19 -32.61
CA ALA A 12 0.84 18.34 -33.86
C ALA A 12 1.50 19.36 -34.82
N GLN A 13 2.23 20.35 -34.29
CA GLN A 13 2.94 21.37 -35.06
C GLN A 13 4.32 20.90 -35.51
N ASP A 14 5.13 20.36 -34.60
CA ASP A 14 6.54 20.00 -34.87
C ASP A 14 6.75 18.54 -35.30
N LYS A 15 5.74 17.68 -35.11
CA LYS A 15 5.78 16.22 -35.35
C LYS A 15 6.86 15.48 -34.54
N ASP A 16 7.34 16.06 -33.43
CA ASP A 16 8.38 15.48 -32.59
C ASP A 16 7.79 14.49 -31.55
N LEU A 17 7.74 13.22 -31.94
CA LEU A 17 7.26 12.14 -31.08
C LEU A 17 8.21 11.80 -29.92
N VAL A 18 9.50 12.14 -30.02
CA VAL A 18 10.46 11.93 -28.93
C VAL A 18 10.17 12.92 -27.81
N SER A 19 10.01 14.20 -28.15
CA SER A 19 9.67 15.24 -27.18
C SER A 19 8.30 15.01 -26.56
N LEU A 20 7.29 14.60 -27.35
CA LEU A 20 6.01 14.15 -26.83
C LEU A 20 6.19 12.98 -25.85
N GLY A 21 6.89 11.93 -26.25
CA GLY A 21 7.11 10.73 -25.45
C GLY A 21 7.73 11.03 -24.08
N ARG A 22 8.81 11.83 -24.03
CA ARG A 22 9.45 12.23 -22.76
C ARG A 22 8.49 12.96 -21.83
N LYS A 23 7.63 13.84 -22.38
CA LYS A 23 6.61 14.55 -21.59
C LYS A 23 5.50 13.64 -21.11
N LEU A 24 5.08 12.67 -21.94
CA LEU A 24 4.09 11.68 -21.52
C LEU A 24 4.64 10.79 -20.40
N VAL A 25 5.91 10.39 -20.43
CA VAL A 25 6.56 9.66 -19.33
C VAL A 25 6.49 10.48 -18.04
N GLU A 26 6.86 11.77 -18.08
CA GLU A 26 6.77 12.67 -16.93
C GLU A 26 5.33 12.72 -16.36
N PHE A 27 4.32 12.85 -17.21
CA PHE A 27 2.93 12.90 -16.78
C PHE A 27 2.46 11.56 -16.19
N VAL A 28 2.78 10.44 -16.83
CA VAL A 28 2.43 9.09 -16.37
C VAL A 28 3.00 8.81 -14.99
N MET A 29 4.23 9.26 -14.73
CA MET A 29 4.86 9.13 -13.42
C MET A 29 4.18 10.00 -12.35
N ARG A 30 3.46 11.06 -12.70
CA ARG A 30 2.86 12.02 -11.76
C ARG A 30 1.41 11.72 -11.40
N THR A 31 0.66 11.03 -12.24
CA THR A 31 -0.78 10.77 -12.00
C THR A 31 -1.34 9.62 -12.82
N GLU A 32 -2.32 8.90 -12.24
CA GLU A 32 -3.10 7.86 -12.91
C GLU A 32 -3.85 8.40 -14.15
N PHE A 33 -4.30 9.65 -14.11
CA PHE A 33 -5.15 10.26 -15.16
C PHE A 33 -4.36 11.10 -16.16
N SER A 34 -3.09 10.73 -16.35
CA SER A 34 -2.14 11.45 -17.19
C SER A 34 -2.51 11.45 -18.67
N ILE A 35 -3.26 10.45 -19.14
CA ILE A 35 -3.76 10.34 -20.52
C ILE A 35 -5.26 10.08 -20.44
N VAL A 36 -6.05 10.88 -21.14
CA VAL A 36 -7.51 10.69 -21.21
C VAL A 36 -7.91 10.06 -22.53
N ARG A 37 -9.07 9.40 -22.55
CA ARG A 37 -9.68 8.93 -23.79
C ARG A 37 -10.22 10.14 -24.54
N GLY A 38 -9.59 10.49 -25.64
CA GLY A 38 -9.90 11.67 -26.43
C GLY A 38 -8.94 11.83 -27.61
N GLY A 39 -9.16 12.88 -28.38
CA GLY A 39 -8.38 13.24 -29.56
C GLY A 39 -8.57 14.72 -29.87
N PHE A 40 -7.97 15.20 -30.95
CA PHE A 40 -8.32 16.52 -31.48
C PHE A 40 -9.74 16.49 -32.01
N GLN A 41 -10.55 17.48 -31.67
CA GLN A 41 -11.96 17.57 -32.06
C GLN A 41 -12.20 18.80 -32.93
N GLY A 42 -12.99 18.62 -33.99
CA GLY A 42 -13.50 19.70 -34.81
C GLY A 42 -14.67 20.43 -34.15
N GLU A 43 -15.23 21.41 -34.85
CA GLU A 43 -16.33 22.24 -34.33
C GLU A 43 -17.59 21.43 -34.00
N ARG A 44 -17.81 20.27 -34.64
CA ARG A 44 -18.98 19.41 -34.41
C ARG A 44 -18.65 18.21 -33.50
N GLY A 45 -17.47 18.21 -32.88
CA GLY A 45 -17.02 17.15 -31.96
C GLY A 45 -16.47 15.90 -32.67
N GLU A 46 -16.35 15.92 -34.00
CA GLU A 46 -15.72 14.87 -34.78
C GLU A 46 -14.21 14.81 -34.52
N MET A 47 -13.66 13.60 -34.45
CA MET A 47 -12.21 13.42 -34.26
C MET A 47 -11.45 13.84 -35.53
N MET A 48 -10.47 14.73 -35.36
CA MET A 48 -9.67 15.27 -36.44
C MET A 48 -8.34 14.52 -36.59
N ASN A 49 -7.98 14.19 -37.83
CA ASN A 49 -6.62 13.78 -38.16
C ASN A 49 -5.78 15.03 -38.46
N VAL A 50 -4.85 15.34 -37.56
CA VAL A 50 -3.95 16.51 -37.67
C VAL A 50 -2.60 16.16 -38.32
N GLY A 51 -2.51 15.03 -39.04
CA GLY A 51 -1.27 14.55 -39.66
C GLY A 51 -0.28 13.94 -38.66
N LEU A 52 -0.80 13.35 -37.58
CA LEU A 52 -0.04 12.52 -36.64
C LEU A 52 -0.33 11.03 -36.93
N PRO A 53 0.53 10.08 -36.52
CA PRO A 53 0.30 8.66 -36.76
C PRO A 53 -0.82 8.07 -35.88
N PHE A 54 -1.49 8.88 -35.09
CA PHE A 54 -2.61 8.51 -34.22
C PHE A 54 -3.71 9.58 -34.27
N VAL A 55 -4.94 9.15 -34.04
CA VAL A 55 -6.10 10.05 -33.88
C VAL A 55 -6.41 10.25 -32.40
N MET A 56 -6.42 9.16 -31.62
CA MET A 56 -6.66 9.21 -30.19
C MET A 56 -5.35 9.40 -29.41
N TRP A 57 -5.41 10.14 -28.30
CA TRP A 57 -4.26 10.37 -27.44
C TRP A 57 -3.71 9.09 -26.80
N LEU A 58 -4.56 8.08 -26.56
CA LEU A 58 -4.10 6.79 -26.05
C LEU A 58 -3.23 6.05 -27.08
N ASP A 59 -3.58 6.19 -28.36
CA ASP A 59 -2.87 5.54 -29.47
C ASP A 59 -1.51 6.21 -29.74
N SER A 60 -1.21 7.36 -29.12
CA SER A 60 0.11 7.97 -29.21
C SER A 60 1.18 7.18 -28.44
N LEU A 61 0.80 6.39 -27.43
CA LEU A 61 1.74 5.74 -26.52
C LEU A 61 2.68 4.76 -27.24
N PRO A 62 2.20 3.82 -28.09
CA PRO A 62 3.09 2.95 -28.88
C PRO A 62 4.06 3.73 -29.78
N HIS A 63 3.57 4.75 -30.49
CA HIS A 63 4.41 5.55 -31.41
C HIS A 63 5.50 6.32 -30.66
N CYS A 64 5.15 6.90 -29.51
CA CYS A 64 6.12 7.56 -28.64
C CYS A 64 7.11 6.56 -28.05
N ALA A 65 6.65 5.39 -27.60
CA ALA A 65 7.54 4.35 -27.07
C ALA A 65 8.57 3.90 -28.13
N GLN A 66 8.13 3.66 -29.36
CA GLN A 66 9.02 3.32 -30.48
C GLN A 66 10.04 4.43 -30.76
N ALA A 67 9.61 5.69 -30.76
CA ALA A 67 10.50 6.84 -30.94
C ALA A 67 11.55 6.97 -29.83
N LEU A 68 11.16 6.71 -28.57
CA LEU A 68 12.08 6.70 -27.43
C LEU A 68 13.11 5.56 -27.51
N ARG A 69 12.69 4.36 -27.92
CA ARG A 69 13.62 3.24 -28.14
C ARG A 69 14.66 3.54 -29.21
N ALA A 70 14.26 4.19 -30.30
CA ALA A 70 15.18 4.62 -31.35
C ALA A 70 16.24 5.63 -30.84
N LYS A 71 16.02 6.25 -29.67
CA LYS A 71 16.98 7.12 -28.98
C LYS A 71 17.70 6.44 -27.80
N GLY A 72 17.45 5.15 -27.57
CA GLY A 72 18.03 4.40 -26.44
C GLY A 72 17.35 4.66 -25.09
N GLU A 73 16.17 5.30 -25.08
CA GLU A 73 15.42 5.61 -23.85
C GLU A 73 14.45 4.48 -23.47
N GLU A 74 15.01 3.30 -23.20
CA GLU A 74 14.27 2.04 -23.06
C GLU A 74 13.29 2.05 -21.88
N ASP A 75 13.68 2.62 -20.74
CA ASP A 75 12.81 2.67 -19.55
C ASP A 75 11.61 3.59 -19.76
N GLY A 76 11.82 4.73 -20.45
CA GLY A 76 10.74 5.64 -20.81
C GLY A 76 9.75 4.98 -21.78
N ALA A 77 10.25 4.24 -22.77
CA ALA A 77 9.41 3.46 -23.67
C ALA A 77 8.55 2.43 -22.91
N CYS A 78 9.16 1.67 -21.99
CA CYS A 78 8.44 0.71 -21.14
C CYS A 78 7.34 1.39 -20.30
N VAL A 79 7.59 2.58 -19.72
CA VAL A 79 6.56 3.31 -18.96
C VAL A 79 5.31 3.60 -19.83
N LEU A 80 5.50 4.04 -21.07
CA LEU A 80 4.39 4.35 -21.98
C LEU A 80 3.60 3.10 -22.40
N GLU A 81 4.29 1.99 -22.67
CA GLU A 81 3.64 0.72 -22.99
C GLU A 81 2.85 0.15 -21.82
N LEU A 82 3.45 0.16 -20.62
CA LEU A 82 2.77 -0.23 -19.39
C LEU A 82 1.52 0.62 -19.18
N LYS A 83 1.61 1.94 -19.39
CA LYS A 83 0.44 2.83 -19.32
C LYS A 83 -0.66 2.40 -20.29
N ARG A 84 -0.32 2.10 -21.55
CA ARG A 84 -1.29 1.61 -22.54
C ARG A 84 -1.96 0.31 -22.09
N CYS A 85 -1.15 -0.67 -21.66
CA CYS A 85 -1.63 -1.98 -21.22
C CYS A 85 -2.60 -1.84 -20.05
N LEU A 86 -2.24 -1.06 -19.03
CA LEU A 86 -3.09 -0.81 -17.85
C LEU A 86 -4.38 -0.02 -18.15
N MET A 87 -4.45 0.67 -19.29
CA MET A 87 -5.66 1.38 -19.75
C MET A 87 -6.55 0.57 -20.69
N THR A 88 -6.07 -0.60 -21.14
CA THR A 88 -6.75 -1.46 -22.12
C THR A 88 -7.34 -2.67 -21.41
N ALA A 89 -8.59 -3.01 -21.72
CA ALA A 89 -9.23 -4.20 -21.17
C ALA A 89 -8.43 -5.45 -21.55
N GLY A 90 -8.08 -6.29 -20.56
CA GLY A 90 -7.28 -7.50 -20.77
C GLY A 90 -5.76 -7.27 -20.88
N GLY A 91 -5.27 -6.02 -20.76
CA GLY A 91 -3.84 -5.71 -20.89
C GLY A 91 -2.97 -6.09 -19.69
N HIS A 92 -3.53 -6.69 -18.63
CA HIS A 92 -2.79 -7.00 -17.40
C HIS A 92 -1.66 -8.00 -17.62
N THR A 93 -1.89 -9.08 -18.37
CA THR A 93 -0.85 -10.09 -18.66
C THR A 93 0.32 -9.47 -19.42
N GLU A 94 0.05 -8.68 -20.46
CA GLU A 94 1.09 -7.96 -21.21
C GLU A 94 1.84 -6.96 -20.32
N ALA A 95 1.14 -6.23 -19.46
CA ALA A 95 1.75 -5.31 -18.51
C ALA A 95 2.70 -6.03 -17.54
N TYR A 96 2.32 -7.21 -17.05
CA TYR A 96 3.15 -8.02 -16.16
C TYR A 96 4.46 -8.44 -16.86
N GLU A 97 4.38 -8.96 -18.08
CA GLU A 97 5.54 -9.39 -18.85
C GLU A 97 6.50 -8.22 -19.16
N ILE A 98 5.97 -7.07 -19.55
CA ILE A 98 6.78 -5.88 -19.83
C ILE A 98 7.45 -5.40 -18.54
N ALA A 99 6.71 -5.33 -17.43
CA ALA A 99 7.23 -4.81 -16.17
C ALA A 99 8.32 -5.72 -15.59
N THR A 100 8.11 -7.03 -15.57
CA THR A 100 9.09 -8.00 -15.06
C THR A 100 10.37 -8.00 -15.90
N LYS A 101 10.28 -8.00 -17.23
CA LYS A 101 11.45 -7.85 -18.11
C LYS A 101 12.19 -6.53 -17.88
N ALA A 102 11.46 -5.42 -17.70
CA ALA A 102 12.06 -4.13 -17.43
C ALA A 102 12.73 -4.07 -16.04
N LEU A 103 12.21 -4.78 -15.04
CA LEU A 103 12.78 -4.89 -13.70
C LEU A 103 14.10 -5.67 -13.67
N VAL A 104 14.30 -6.64 -14.58
CA VAL A 104 15.62 -7.30 -14.74
C VAL A 104 16.69 -6.27 -15.14
N ARG A 105 16.34 -5.33 -16.02
CA ARG A 105 17.26 -4.27 -16.47
C ARG A 105 17.41 -3.16 -15.42
N ASN A 106 16.30 -2.72 -14.83
CA ASN A 106 16.27 -1.64 -13.86
C ASN A 106 15.37 -1.98 -12.67
N PRO A 107 15.90 -2.72 -11.66
CA PRO A 107 15.12 -3.16 -10.50
C PRO A 107 14.73 -2.00 -9.57
N ASN A 108 15.32 -0.81 -9.75
CA ASN A 108 15.06 0.37 -8.92
C ASN A 108 14.04 1.34 -9.53
N HIS A 109 13.35 0.95 -10.62
CA HIS A 109 12.36 1.81 -11.26
C HIS A 109 10.96 1.64 -10.62
N PRO A 110 10.44 2.64 -9.87
CA PRO A 110 9.26 2.47 -9.04
C PRO A 110 7.97 2.20 -9.83
N TYR A 111 7.86 2.71 -11.06
CA TYR A 111 6.67 2.52 -11.89
C TYR A 111 6.53 1.08 -12.41
N PHE A 112 7.65 0.36 -12.57
CA PHE A 112 7.59 -1.03 -13.02
C PHE A 112 7.00 -1.90 -11.92
N TRP A 113 7.44 -1.70 -10.67
CA TRP A 113 6.80 -2.33 -9.50
C TRP A 113 5.31 -1.98 -9.39
N TYR A 114 4.94 -0.71 -9.61
CA TYR A 114 3.54 -0.31 -9.65
C TYR A 114 2.75 -1.08 -10.71
N ALA A 115 3.28 -1.22 -11.92
CA ALA A 115 2.62 -2.00 -12.96
C ALA A 115 2.46 -3.47 -12.56
N VAL A 116 3.45 -4.08 -11.90
CA VAL A 116 3.33 -5.44 -11.34
C VAL A 116 2.18 -5.50 -10.32
N THR A 117 2.05 -4.55 -9.39
CA THR A 117 0.91 -4.54 -8.43
C THR A 117 -0.46 -4.45 -9.08
N LYS A 118 -0.54 -3.98 -10.33
CA LYS A 118 -1.79 -3.90 -11.09
C LYS A 118 -2.08 -5.13 -11.94
N ALA A 119 -1.12 -6.04 -12.08
CA ALA A 119 -1.20 -7.16 -13.00
C ALA A 119 -0.97 -8.53 -12.36
N ALA A 120 -0.24 -8.57 -11.23
CA ALA A 120 0.11 -9.78 -10.52
C ALA A 120 -1.03 -10.28 -9.62
N MET A 121 -0.92 -11.55 -9.21
CA MET A 121 -1.79 -12.16 -8.20
C MET A 121 -1.34 -11.77 -6.78
N HIS A 122 -2.18 -12.05 -5.78
CA HIS A 122 -2.06 -11.54 -4.41
C HIS A 122 -0.62 -11.55 -3.83
N GLU A 123 0.07 -12.69 -3.77
CA GLU A 123 1.41 -12.75 -3.17
C GLU A 123 2.44 -11.86 -3.88
N GLU A 124 2.56 -12.03 -5.21
CA GLU A 124 3.47 -11.24 -6.03
C GLU A 124 3.13 -9.75 -5.98
N CYS A 125 1.85 -9.40 -5.87
CA CYS A 125 1.41 -8.02 -5.68
C CYS A 125 1.99 -7.42 -4.39
N LEU A 126 1.92 -8.12 -3.25
CA LEU A 126 2.48 -7.62 -2.00
C LEU A 126 4.01 -7.51 -2.08
N ARG A 127 4.70 -8.51 -2.66
CA ARG A 127 6.16 -8.45 -2.84
C ARG A 127 6.55 -7.26 -3.71
N ALA A 128 5.86 -7.06 -4.83
CA ALA A 128 6.07 -5.94 -5.73
C ALA A 128 5.82 -4.59 -5.04
N ALA A 129 4.73 -4.48 -4.26
CA ALA A 129 4.43 -3.28 -3.49
C ALA A 129 5.56 -2.93 -2.50
N LYS A 130 5.99 -3.92 -1.71
CA LYS A 130 7.06 -3.75 -0.72
C LYS A 130 8.42 -3.47 -1.37
N ARG A 131 8.73 -4.08 -2.52
CA ARG A 131 9.97 -3.79 -3.27
C ARG A 131 9.94 -2.38 -3.90
N GLY A 132 8.83 -2.01 -4.53
CA GLY A 132 8.66 -0.69 -5.14
C GLY A 132 8.75 0.46 -4.13
N LEU A 133 8.27 0.27 -2.89
CA LEU A 133 8.40 1.27 -1.82
C LEU A 133 9.85 1.50 -1.36
N LYS A 134 10.77 0.59 -1.70
CA LYS A 134 12.21 0.75 -1.44
C LYS A 134 12.93 1.55 -2.54
N CYS A 135 12.30 1.75 -3.70
CA CYS A 135 12.91 2.51 -4.79
C CYS A 135 13.17 3.97 -4.41
N LYS A 136 14.28 4.52 -4.93
CA LYS A 136 14.62 5.95 -4.79
C LYS A 136 13.82 6.78 -5.78
N ASN A 137 13.64 8.07 -5.50
CA ASN A 137 12.96 9.03 -6.39
C ASN A 137 11.53 8.64 -6.80
N ILE A 138 10.83 7.92 -5.92
CA ILE A 138 9.43 7.57 -6.11
C ILE A 138 8.56 8.83 -6.10
N THR A 139 7.70 8.98 -7.09
CA THR A 139 6.73 10.09 -7.12
C THR A 139 5.62 9.85 -6.10
N PRO A 140 4.94 10.91 -5.61
CA PRO A 140 3.82 10.75 -4.68
C PRO A 140 2.73 9.81 -5.23
N PHE A 141 2.37 9.94 -6.51
CA PHE A 141 1.38 9.08 -7.14
C PHE A 141 1.76 7.59 -7.06
N VAL A 142 2.99 7.25 -7.45
CA VAL A 142 3.45 5.85 -7.44
C VAL A 142 3.56 5.35 -6.00
N ARG A 143 4.08 6.16 -5.07
CA ARG A 143 4.20 5.83 -3.65
C ARG A 143 2.84 5.47 -3.04
N PHE A 144 1.84 6.34 -3.17
CA PHE A 144 0.53 6.08 -2.59
C PHE A 144 -0.17 4.91 -3.29
N SER A 145 0.07 4.70 -4.58
CA SER A 145 -0.47 3.52 -5.27
C SER A 145 0.12 2.21 -4.73
N LEU A 146 1.42 2.17 -4.45
CA LEU A 146 2.09 1.02 -3.86
C LEU A 146 1.69 0.80 -2.40
N LEU A 147 1.58 1.88 -1.59
CA LEU A 147 1.07 1.79 -0.22
C LEU A 147 -0.36 1.23 -0.19
N TYR A 148 -1.24 1.73 -1.08
CA TYR A 148 -2.60 1.21 -1.20
C TYR A 148 -2.59 -0.30 -1.49
N ALA A 149 -1.80 -0.74 -2.47
CA ALA A 149 -1.66 -2.16 -2.81
C ALA A 149 -1.10 -2.97 -1.63
N ALA A 150 -0.09 -2.46 -0.93
CA ALA A 150 0.49 -3.13 0.22
C ALA A 150 -0.55 -3.33 1.34
N VAL A 151 -1.36 -2.32 1.65
CA VAL A 151 -2.42 -2.40 2.65
C VAL A 151 -3.49 -3.42 2.26
N THR A 152 -4.07 -3.29 1.07
CA THR A 152 -5.18 -4.16 0.66
C THR A 152 -4.74 -5.61 0.55
N THR A 153 -3.61 -5.85 -0.11
CA THR A 153 -3.13 -7.21 -0.37
C THR A 153 -2.58 -7.88 0.89
N ALA A 154 -1.88 -7.17 1.79
CA ALA A 154 -1.47 -7.76 3.07
C ALA A 154 -2.68 -8.04 3.98
N THR A 155 -3.73 -7.22 3.93
CA THR A 155 -4.97 -7.51 4.67
C THR A 155 -5.61 -8.80 4.17
N GLU A 156 -5.78 -8.94 2.85
CA GLU A 156 -6.36 -10.14 2.23
C GLU A 156 -5.52 -11.38 2.52
N LEU A 157 -4.20 -11.33 2.31
CA LEU A 157 -3.30 -12.44 2.61
C LEU A 157 -3.33 -12.81 4.10
N GLY A 158 -3.35 -11.83 5.00
CA GLY A 158 -3.45 -12.07 6.44
C GLY A 158 -4.74 -12.79 6.81
N LEU A 159 -5.88 -12.33 6.29
CA LEU A 159 -7.18 -12.97 6.54
C LEU A 159 -7.24 -14.39 5.98
N HIS A 160 -6.82 -14.59 4.72
CA HIS A 160 -6.79 -15.93 4.11
C HIS A 160 -5.88 -16.88 4.88
N THR A 161 -4.66 -16.43 5.23
CA THR A 161 -3.70 -17.26 5.97
C THR A 161 -4.28 -17.69 7.32
N LEU A 162 -4.93 -16.78 8.06
CA LEU A 162 -5.53 -17.10 9.36
C LEU A 162 -6.75 -18.02 9.26
N GLN A 163 -7.56 -17.87 8.22
CA GLN A 163 -8.70 -18.76 7.95
C GLN A 163 -8.22 -20.18 7.63
N ASP A 164 -7.17 -20.31 6.82
CA ASP A 164 -6.58 -21.60 6.47
C ASP A 164 -5.99 -22.29 7.72
N THR A 165 -5.41 -21.53 8.65
CA THR A 165 -4.92 -22.06 9.93
C THR A 165 -6.03 -22.72 10.75
N SER A 166 -7.24 -22.17 10.71
CA SER A 166 -8.40 -22.69 11.46
C SER A 166 -8.89 -24.04 10.92
N THR A 167 -8.46 -24.43 9.72
CA THR A 167 -8.87 -25.68 9.06
C THR A 167 -7.75 -26.73 8.99
N SER A 168 -6.51 -26.34 9.31
CA SER A 168 -5.35 -27.23 9.26
C SER A 168 -5.12 -27.92 10.61
N LYS A 169 -4.60 -29.15 10.59
CA LYS A 169 -4.37 -29.96 11.80
C LYS A 169 -3.44 -29.22 12.77
N GLU A 170 -3.79 -29.22 14.05
CA GLU A 170 -2.97 -28.67 15.13
C GLU A 170 -1.54 -29.26 15.06
N GLY A 171 -0.53 -28.38 14.90
CA GLY A 171 0.86 -28.77 14.70
C GLY A 171 1.76 -27.57 14.37
N ALA A 172 3.05 -27.83 14.15
CA ALA A 172 4.06 -26.79 13.87
C ALA A 172 3.72 -25.94 12.62
N GLU A 173 3.11 -26.55 11.60
CA GLU A 173 2.67 -25.86 10.38
C GLU A 173 1.54 -24.85 10.64
N GLY A 174 0.59 -25.19 11.55
CA GLY A 174 -0.49 -24.28 11.93
C GLY A 174 0.03 -23.07 12.70
N GLY A 175 0.99 -23.28 13.60
CA GLY A 175 1.67 -22.19 14.31
C GLY A 175 2.37 -21.21 13.36
N GLN A 176 3.09 -21.72 12.37
CA GLN A 176 3.78 -20.89 11.38
C GLN A 176 2.80 -20.06 10.53
N LYS A 177 1.68 -20.65 10.09
CA LYS A 177 0.65 -19.92 9.34
C LYS A 177 -0.03 -18.85 10.19
N TRP A 178 -0.30 -19.13 11.47
CA TRP A 178 -0.81 -18.12 12.40
C TRP A 178 0.15 -16.92 12.49
N GLU A 179 1.43 -17.17 12.74
CA GLU A 179 2.45 -16.12 12.86
C GLU A 179 2.59 -15.31 11.57
N LEU A 180 2.59 -15.96 10.41
CA LEU A 180 2.63 -15.30 9.11
C LEU A 180 1.37 -14.46 8.84
N GLY A 181 0.19 -14.98 9.17
CA GLY A 181 -1.06 -14.23 9.06
C GLY A 181 -1.06 -12.96 9.91
N VAL A 182 -0.62 -13.07 11.17
CA VAL A 182 -0.44 -11.92 12.07
C VAL A 182 0.62 -10.95 11.53
N ALA A 183 1.70 -11.45 10.94
CA ALA A 183 2.72 -10.63 10.30
C ALA A 183 2.17 -9.79 9.14
N PHE A 184 1.32 -10.38 8.29
CA PHE A 184 0.66 -9.65 7.21
C PHE A 184 -0.28 -8.56 7.74
N LEU A 185 -1.10 -8.84 8.75
CA LEU A 185 -2.01 -7.84 9.32
C LEU A 185 -1.27 -6.67 9.98
N ASN A 186 -0.19 -6.95 10.71
CA ASN A 186 0.67 -5.88 11.28
C ASN A 186 1.34 -5.04 10.19
N SER A 187 1.81 -5.68 9.12
CA SER A 187 2.34 -4.97 7.95
C SER A 187 1.29 -4.05 7.31
N ALA A 188 0.06 -4.56 7.11
CA ALA A 188 -1.04 -3.78 6.57
C ALA A 188 -1.38 -2.58 7.46
N TYR A 189 -1.35 -2.77 8.79
CA TYR A 189 -1.62 -1.72 9.77
C TYR A 189 -0.59 -0.58 9.68
N ASP A 190 0.71 -0.92 9.63
CA ASP A 190 1.79 0.06 9.50
C ASP A 190 1.72 0.84 8.17
N ASP A 191 1.48 0.14 7.06
CA ASP A 191 1.35 0.79 5.74
C ASP A 191 0.09 1.67 5.67
N ALA A 192 -1.01 1.26 6.30
CA ALA A 192 -2.26 2.02 6.33
C ALA A 192 -2.07 3.32 7.10
N LYS A 193 -1.36 3.26 8.23
CA LYS A 193 -0.97 4.43 9.01
C LYS A 193 -0.14 5.40 8.16
N ALA A 194 0.90 4.92 7.48
CA ALA A 194 1.72 5.75 6.60
C ALA A 194 0.89 6.39 5.47
N TYR A 195 -0.05 5.65 4.87
CA TYR A 195 -0.96 6.16 3.84
C TYR A 195 -1.88 7.27 4.37
N ILE A 196 -2.45 7.10 5.56
CA ILE A 196 -3.38 8.04 6.20
C ILE A 196 -2.68 9.31 6.72
N ASP A 197 -1.43 9.19 7.15
CA ASP A 197 -0.66 10.28 7.73
C ASP A 197 -0.04 11.18 6.65
N GLU A 198 0.49 10.58 5.58
CA GLU A 198 1.21 11.32 4.54
C GLU A 198 0.31 11.78 3.39
N GLY A 199 -0.81 11.10 3.19
CA GLY A 199 -1.59 11.23 1.98
C GLY A 199 -2.60 12.39 2.00
N PRO A 200 -2.85 13.04 0.85
CA PRO A 200 -3.79 14.14 0.78
C PRO A 200 -5.25 13.66 0.95
N PRO A 201 -6.16 14.56 1.37
CA PRO A 201 -7.55 14.19 1.71
C PRO A 201 -8.39 13.73 0.51
N ASP A 202 -7.93 13.97 -0.72
CA ASP A 202 -8.59 13.65 -1.98
C ASP A 202 -8.09 12.34 -2.63
N MET A 203 -7.23 11.58 -1.95
CA MET A 203 -6.78 10.29 -2.47
C MET A 203 -7.94 9.31 -2.67
N ARG A 204 -8.00 8.72 -3.87
CA ARG A 204 -9.04 7.76 -4.28
C ARG A 204 -9.21 6.57 -3.31
N GLY A 205 -8.11 6.09 -2.72
CA GLY A 205 -8.10 4.93 -1.82
C GLY A 205 -8.35 5.24 -0.35
N LEU A 206 -8.44 6.52 0.05
CA LEU A 206 -8.43 6.91 1.46
C LEU A 206 -9.59 6.30 2.27
N LYS A 207 -10.80 6.23 1.71
CA LYS A 207 -11.94 5.60 2.38
C LYS A 207 -11.71 4.12 2.69
N ALA A 208 -11.20 3.38 1.70
CA ALA A 208 -10.95 1.95 1.84
C ALA A 208 -9.83 1.69 2.86
N VAL A 209 -8.74 2.46 2.78
CA VAL A 209 -7.62 2.35 3.73
C VAL A 209 -8.04 2.73 5.15
N LEU A 210 -8.87 3.77 5.33
CA LEU A 210 -9.40 4.12 6.65
C LEU A 210 -10.29 3.02 7.25
N GLN A 211 -11.14 2.38 6.43
CA GLN A 211 -11.97 1.26 6.87
C GLN A 211 -11.10 0.08 7.32
N ILE A 212 -10.11 -0.31 6.50
CA ILE A 212 -9.15 -1.37 6.83
C ILE A 212 -8.38 -1.00 8.10
N TYR A 213 -7.88 0.23 8.20
CA TYR A 213 -7.15 0.71 9.37
C TYR A 213 -7.98 0.58 10.65
N ILE A 214 -9.24 1.02 10.65
CA ILE A 214 -10.14 0.89 11.81
C ILE A 214 -10.33 -0.59 12.20
N LEU A 215 -10.56 -1.47 11.22
CA LEU A 215 -10.71 -2.90 11.46
C LEU A 215 -9.44 -3.51 12.05
N LEU A 216 -8.27 -3.16 11.51
CA LEU A 216 -6.97 -3.61 11.99
C LEU A 216 -6.65 -3.05 13.38
N SER A 217 -7.00 -1.80 13.68
CA SER A 217 -6.88 -1.23 15.03
C SER A 217 -7.64 -2.07 16.04
N VAL A 218 -8.90 -2.43 15.75
CA VAL A 218 -9.71 -3.27 16.64
C VAL A 218 -9.12 -4.67 16.78
N ALA A 219 -8.68 -5.28 15.67
CA ALA A 219 -8.14 -6.63 15.68
C ALA A 219 -6.78 -6.74 16.40
N ILE A 220 -5.91 -5.74 16.27
CA ILE A 220 -4.53 -5.78 16.78
C ILE A 220 -4.46 -5.20 18.20
N GLN A 221 -5.18 -4.11 18.48
CA GLN A 221 -5.11 -3.38 19.75
C GLN A 221 -6.28 -3.67 20.69
N GLY A 222 -7.22 -4.55 20.32
CA GLY A 222 -8.51 -4.72 20.99
C GLY A 222 -8.53 -4.53 22.52
N PRO A 223 -7.70 -5.24 23.30
CA PRO A 223 -7.66 -5.10 24.77
C PRO A 223 -7.20 -3.73 25.29
N GLU A 224 -6.43 -2.99 24.50
CA GLU A 224 -5.91 -1.66 24.80
C GLU A 224 -6.87 -0.54 24.39
N LEU A 225 -7.86 -0.85 23.54
CA LEU A 225 -8.88 0.12 23.11
C LEU A 225 -9.93 0.30 24.21
N SER A 226 -10.46 1.51 24.29
CA SER A 226 -11.61 1.77 25.14
C SER A 226 -12.88 1.12 24.59
N ILE A 227 -13.81 0.78 25.50
CA ILE A 227 -15.11 0.19 25.18
C ILE A 227 -15.92 1.10 24.24
N ASP A 228 -15.78 2.41 24.37
CA ASP A 228 -16.42 3.42 23.55
C ASP A 228 -15.64 3.76 22.27
N LEU A 229 -14.51 3.10 22.03
CA LEU A 229 -13.60 3.37 20.91
C LEU A 229 -13.22 4.86 20.81
N ARG A 230 -13.10 5.55 21.96
CA ARG A 230 -12.81 6.98 22.00
C ARG A 230 -11.46 7.33 21.41
N GLU A 231 -10.54 6.37 21.32
CA GLU A 231 -9.28 6.53 20.60
C GLU A 231 -9.53 6.77 19.10
N LEU A 232 -10.64 6.27 18.57
CA LEU A 232 -11.07 6.42 17.17
C LEU A 232 -12.02 7.63 16.95
N ASP A 233 -12.60 8.19 18.01
CA ASP A 233 -13.51 9.35 18.00
C ASP A 233 -12.84 10.66 18.46
N VAL A 234 -13.35 11.82 18.02
CA VAL A 234 -12.69 13.14 18.14
C VAL A 234 -12.93 13.81 19.50
N GLY A 235 -13.55 13.13 20.45
CA GLY A 235 -14.30 13.81 21.50
C GLY A 235 -13.54 14.22 22.74
N HIS A 236 -12.55 13.46 23.22
CA HIS A 236 -12.07 13.62 24.60
C HIS A 236 -10.54 13.67 24.70
N ILE A 237 -10.01 14.89 24.66
CA ILE A 237 -8.64 15.21 25.08
C ILE A 237 -8.70 15.51 26.57
N LEU A 238 -8.07 14.67 27.41
CA LEU A 238 -7.46 15.04 28.70
C LEU A 238 -6.92 13.80 29.43
N THR A 239 -5.72 13.33 29.08
CA THR A 239 -4.68 12.91 30.06
C THR A 239 -3.39 12.45 29.37
N PHE A 240 -2.27 12.77 30.01
CA PHE A 240 -0.90 12.77 29.50
C PHE A 240 -0.35 11.40 29.07
N VAL A 241 -0.97 10.29 29.48
CA VAL A 241 -0.60 8.91 29.08
C VAL A 241 -1.26 8.51 27.75
N ALA A 242 -2.37 9.15 27.39
CA ALA A 242 -3.10 8.88 26.15
C ALA A 242 -2.44 9.54 24.91
N ASN A 243 -1.42 10.38 25.06
CA ASN A 243 -0.78 11.12 23.96
C ASN A 243 -0.04 10.24 22.92
N ILE A 244 0.30 8.99 23.24
CA ILE A 244 0.97 8.10 22.28
C ILE A 244 -0.06 7.35 21.41
N LEU A 245 -1.19 6.92 21.98
CA LEU A 245 -2.31 6.31 21.21
C LEU A 245 -3.16 7.38 20.49
N ILE A 246 -3.42 8.54 21.12
CA ILE A 246 -4.21 9.66 20.56
C ILE A 246 -3.53 10.32 19.35
N LYS A 247 -2.19 10.34 19.30
CA LYS A 247 -1.47 10.96 18.18
C LYS A 247 -1.64 10.20 16.86
N TYR A 248 -1.88 8.89 16.91
CA TYR A 248 -1.94 8.04 15.73
C TYR A 248 -3.36 7.58 15.36
N CYS A 249 -4.27 7.49 16.33
CA CYS A 249 -5.68 7.21 16.05
C CYS A 249 -6.52 8.46 15.75
N GLN A 250 -5.93 9.67 15.75
CA GLN A 250 -6.63 10.93 15.49
C GLN A 250 -7.58 10.82 14.27
N PRO A 251 -8.83 11.25 14.46
CA PRO A 251 -9.98 10.37 14.46
C PRO A 251 -10.15 9.78 13.07
N ALA A 252 -9.70 8.54 12.89
CA ALA A 252 -9.90 7.80 11.65
C ALA A 252 -11.39 7.87 11.22
N MET A 253 -12.31 7.87 12.19
CA MET A 253 -13.75 8.08 11.96
C MET A 253 -14.10 9.46 11.40
N LYS A 254 -13.48 10.55 11.86
CA LYS A 254 -13.69 11.89 11.29
C LYS A 254 -13.03 12.04 9.93
N LYS A 255 -11.81 11.52 9.74
CA LYS A 255 -11.18 11.47 8.42
C LYS A 255 -12.06 10.70 7.44
N LEU A 256 -12.65 9.58 7.88
CA LEU A 256 -13.56 8.77 7.08
C LEU A 256 -14.85 9.52 6.75
N LYS A 257 -15.47 10.18 7.74
CA LYS A 257 -16.64 11.07 7.53
C LYS A 257 -16.34 12.19 6.53
N ASN A 258 -15.18 12.83 6.64
CA ASN A 258 -14.74 13.87 5.71
C ASN A 258 -14.52 13.30 4.30
N ALA A 259 -13.89 12.13 4.18
CA ALA A 259 -13.68 11.47 2.90
C ALA A 259 -15.00 11.09 2.23
N TYR A 260 -16.02 10.69 3.01
CA TYR A 260 -17.38 10.49 2.51
C TYR A 260 -18.04 11.79 2.05
N ALA A 261 -17.95 12.86 2.84
CA ALA A 261 -18.50 14.16 2.47
C ALA A 261 -17.87 14.69 1.18
N PHE A 262 -16.54 14.55 1.05
CA PHE A 262 -15.81 14.93 -0.16
C PHE A 262 -16.23 14.08 -1.38
N SER A 263 -16.37 12.77 -1.21
CA SER A 263 -16.85 11.89 -2.28
C SER A 263 -18.26 12.26 -2.75
N ALA A 264 -19.16 12.55 -1.79
CA ALA A 264 -20.52 12.97 -2.08
C ALA A 264 -20.53 14.32 -2.83
N PHE A 265 -19.68 15.27 -2.43
CA PHE A 265 -19.49 16.54 -3.13
C PHE A 265 -19.03 16.34 -4.59
N LEU A 266 -18.15 15.36 -4.84
CA LEU A 266 -17.71 14.98 -6.19
C LEU A 266 -18.73 14.12 -6.96
N GLY A 267 -19.93 13.88 -6.43
CA GLY A 267 -20.96 13.04 -7.06
C GLY A 267 -20.62 11.55 -7.08
N GLN A 268 -19.60 11.11 -6.33
CA GLN A 268 -19.21 9.71 -6.26
C GLN A 268 -20.10 8.96 -5.27
N LYS A 269 -20.87 7.98 -5.77
CA LYS A 269 -21.58 7.04 -4.90
C LYS A 269 -20.58 6.18 -4.15
N SER A 270 -20.75 6.09 -2.83
CA SER A 270 -19.91 5.21 -2.03
C SER A 270 -20.36 3.78 -2.22
N ALA A 271 -19.46 2.95 -2.77
CA ALA A 271 -19.69 1.51 -2.88
C ALA A 271 -20.00 0.91 -1.49
N GLN A 272 -20.87 -0.10 -1.49
CA GLN A 272 -21.05 -0.98 -0.34
C GLN A 272 -19.98 -2.08 -0.45
N SER A 273 -18.76 -1.79 0.02
CA SER A 273 -17.71 -2.80 0.14
C SER A 273 -17.91 -3.62 1.41
N GLU A 274 -17.39 -4.85 1.42
CA GLU A 274 -17.37 -5.70 2.61
C GLU A 274 -16.65 -5.02 3.78
N ALA A 275 -15.49 -4.43 3.53
CA ALA A 275 -14.73 -3.66 4.54
C ALA A 275 -15.56 -2.53 5.15
N ARG A 276 -16.39 -1.86 4.36
CA ARG A 276 -17.30 -0.81 4.86
C ARG A 276 -18.38 -1.40 5.78
N LEU A 277 -19.06 -2.44 5.32
CA LEU A 277 -20.15 -3.07 6.08
C LEU A 277 -19.62 -3.67 7.38
N ALA A 278 -18.44 -4.31 7.35
CA ALA A 278 -17.76 -4.81 8.52
C ALA A 278 -17.40 -3.68 9.49
N GLN A 279 -16.80 -2.59 8.99
CA GLN A 279 -16.44 -1.44 9.81
C GLN A 279 -17.65 -0.77 10.46
N GLU A 280 -18.72 -0.50 9.70
CA GLU A 280 -19.96 0.09 10.22
C GLU A 280 -20.61 -0.84 11.26
N THR A 281 -20.61 -2.16 11.03
CA THR A 281 -21.19 -3.14 11.94
C THR A 281 -20.41 -3.22 13.25
N ILE A 282 -19.08 -3.36 13.18
CA ILE A 282 -18.22 -3.45 14.36
C ILE A 282 -18.32 -2.17 15.16
N THR A 283 -18.12 -1.00 14.55
CA THR A 283 -18.17 0.27 15.30
C THR A 283 -19.52 0.52 15.96
N ARG A 284 -20.63 0.11 15.33
CA ARG A 284 -21.98 0.22 15.92
C ARG A 284 -22.19 -0.72 17.10
N LEU A 285 -21.68 -1.95 17.02
CA LEU A 285 -21.98 -3.01 18.00
C LEU A 285 -20.90 -3.18 19.08
N TYR A 286 -19.73 -2.56 18.91
CA TYR A 286 -18.54 -2.83 19.73
C TYR A 286 -18.80 -2.63 21.23
N SER A 287 -19.32 -1.47 21.65
CA SER A 287 -19.54 -1.19 23.07
C SER A 287 -20.48 -2.20 23.73
N ALA A 288 -21.65 -2.44 23.14
CA ALA A 288 -22.61 -3.42 23.67
C ALA A 288 -22.05 -4.85 23.68
N ALA A 289 -21.26 -5.21 22.65
CA ALA A 289 -20.59 -6.50 22.58
C ALA A 289 -19.51 -6.64 23.65
N SER A 290 -18.69 -5.61 23.87
CA SER A 290 -17.64 -5.59 24.89
C SER A 290 -18.20 -5.68 26.30
N ASP A 291 -19.32 -5.00 26.60
CA ASP A 291 -19.99 -5.10 27.90
C ASP A 291 -20.55 -6.52 28.14
N THR A 292 -21.13 -7.12 27.10
CA THR A 292 -21.76 -8.44 27.20
C THR A 292 -20.75 -9.59 27.22
N TRP A 293 -19.77 -9.54 26.33
CA TRP A 293 -18.84 -10.65 26.07
C TRP A 293 -17.47 -10.45 26.68
N GLY A 294 -17.09 -9.23 27.06
CA GLY A 294 -15.79 -8.93 27.67
C GLY A 294 -15.46 -9.81 28.89
N PRO A 295 -16.39 -9.99 29.86
CA PRO A 295 -16.17 -10.89 30.99
C PRO A 295 -15.94 -12.34 30.57
N THR A 296 -16.67 -12.82 29.55
CA THR A 296 -16.56 -14.19 29.02
C THR A 296 -15.23 -14.39 28.30
N VAL A 297 -14.81 -13.47 27.44
CA VAL A 297 -13.51 -13.51 26.76
C VAL A 297 -12.38 -13.51 27.79
N ALA A 298 -12.43 -12.60 28.77
CA ALA A 298 -11.42 -12.54 29.82
C ALA A 298 -11.38 -13.83 30.68
N ALA A 299 -12.52 -14.50 30.89
CA ALA A 299 -12.55 -15.79 31.57
C ALA A 299 -11.90 -16.89 30.73
N LEU A 300 -12.20 -16.93 29.42
CA LEU A 300 -11.59 -17.88 28.49
C LEU A 300 -10.07 -17.69 28.39
N ASP A 301 -9.58 -16.46 28.34
CA ASP A 301 -8.14 -16.16 28.30
C ASP A 301 -7.40 -16.66 29.56
N ARG A 302 -8.05 -16.56 30.73
CA ARG A 302 -7.51 -17.10 31.99
C ARG A 302 -7.50 -18.63 31.99
N SER A 303 -8.52 -19.27 31.42
CA SER A 303 -8.63 -20.72 31.37
C SER A 303 -7.68 -21.36 30.34
N SER A 304 -7.53 -20.74 29.15
CA SER A 304 -6.63 -21.20 28.09
C SER A 304 -5.15 -21.15 28.49
N SER A 305 -4.79 -20.22 29.38
CA SER A 305 -3.43 -20.12 29.94
C SER A 305 -2.97 -21.39 30.70
N SER A 306 -3.90 -22.25 31.14
CA SER A 306 -3.61 -23.51 31.84
C SER A 306 -3.49 -24.73 30.91
N ILE A 307 -3.98 -24.62 29.67
CA ILE A 307 -3.98 -25.71 28.69
C ILE A 307 -3.01 -25.31 27.59
N HIS A 308 -1.77 -25.79 27.66
CA HIS A 308 -0.71 -25.53 26.68
C HIS A 308 -1.06 -26.07 25.28
N THR A 309 -1.92 -25.38 24.54
CA THR A 309 -1.95 -25.43 23.08
C THR A 309 -1.20 -24.21 22.58
N SER A 310 0.06 -24.41 22.20
CA SER A 310 1.02 -23.39 21.74
C SER A 310 0.60 -22.62 20.47
N ALA A 311 -0.58 -22.87 19.92
CA ALA A 311 -0.96 -22.45 18.58
C ALA A 311 -1.34 -20.96 18.46
N HIS A 312 -1.71 -20.28 19.56
CA HIS A 312 -2.27 -18.91 19.50
C HIS A 312 -1.68 -17.96 20.55
N ARG A 313 -0.40 -18.10 20.89
CA ARG A 313 0.28 -17.10 21.73
C ARG A 313 0.28 -15.74 21.02
N PRO A 314 0.14 -14.61 21.75
CA PRO A 314 0.38 -13.29 21.17
C PRO A 314 1.74 -13.26 20.48
N VAL A 315 1.74 -12.96 19.18
CA VAL A 315 2.96 -12.88 18.37
C VAL A 315 3.58 -11.50 18.62
N PRO A 316 4.80 -11.41 19.20
CA PRO A 316 5.48 -10.15 19.37
C PRO A 316 5.69 -9.46 18.02
N ALA A 317 5.61 -8.12 17.98
CA ALA A 317 5.81 -7.35 16.76
C ALA A 317 7.15 -7.69 16.07
N SER A 318 8.23 -7.85 16.82
CA SER A 318 9.54 -8.24 16.28
C SER A 318 9.55 -9.61 15.59
N GLN A 319 8.75 -10.57 16.08
CA GLN A 319 8.59 -11.89 15.47
C GLN A 319 7.78 -11.79 14.18
N ALA A 320 6.64 -11.10 14.20
CA ALA A 320 5.84 -10.82 13.01
C ALA A 320 6.68 -10.15 11.90
N GLU A 321 7.50 -9.17 12.26
CA GLU A 321 8.40 -8.51 11.32
C GLU A 321 9.46 -9.45 10.73
N SER A 322 9.98 -10.38 11.54
CA SER A 322 10.94 -11.41 11.11
C SER A 322 10.30 -12.38 10.12
N GLU A 323 9.09 -12.87 10.40
CA GLU A 323 8.36 -13.78 9.51
C GLU A 323 8.02 -13.11 8.17
N LEU A 324 7.57 -11.86 8.19
CA LEU A 324 7.36 -11.11 6.94
C LEU A 324 8.67 -10.95 6.15
N ALA A 325 9.78 -10.67 6.83
CA ALA A 325 11.07 -10.51 6.17
C ALA A 325 11.56 -11.81 5.53
N LYS A 326 11.38 -12.96 6.18
CA LYS A 326 11.67 -14.28 5.62
C LYS A 326 10.82 -14.55 4.38
N TRP A 327 9.50 -14.35 4.49
CA TRP A 327 8.57 -14.55 3.37
C TRP A 327 8.89 -13.65 2.15
N LEU A 328 9.39 -12.43 2.38
CA LEU A 328 9.84 -11.56 1.30
C LEU A 328 11.16 -12.02 0.64
N GLN A 329 11.96 -12.85 1.31
CA GLN A 329 13.25 -13.38 0.83
C GLN A 329 13.13 -14.73 0.15
N ASP A 330 12.14 -15.56 0.50
CA ASP A 330 11.98 -16.92 -0.04
C ASP A 330 11.79 -16.98 -1.58
N ASP A 331 11.50 -15.84 -2.22
CA ASP A 331 11.37 -15.70 -3.68
C ASP A 331 12.71 -15.37 -4.38
N GLU A 332 13.78 -15.06 -3.64
CA GLU A 332 15.10 -14.76 -4.19
C GLU A 332 15.89 -16.07 -4.35
N HIS A 333 15.87 -16.65 -5.56
CA HIS A 333 16.69 -17.81 -5.96
C HIS A 333 18.23 -17.55 -5.94
N ASP A 334 18.71 -16.50 -5.26
CA ASP A 334 20.13 -16.11 -5.29
C ASP A 334 20.90 -16.58 -4.05
N THR A 335 21.82 -17.50 -4.33
CA THR A 335 22.79 -18.16 -3.45
C THR A 335 23.87 -17.22 -2.90
N CYS A 336 23.52 -16.21 -2.11
CA CYS A 336 24.51 -15.48 -1.31
C CYS A 336 24.38 -15.83 0.18
N ALA A 337 25.17 -16.83 0.59
CA ALA A 337 25.38 -17.23 1.97
C ALA A 337 26.16 -16.16 2.75
N HIS A 338 25.49 -15.07 3.12
CA HIS A 338 25.97 -14.20 4.19
C HIS A 338 25.37 -14.67 5.52
N PRO A 339 26.15 -14.66 6.63
CA PRO A 339 25.63 -15.02 7.94
C PRO A 339 24.45 -14.10 8.30
N GLN A 340 23.25 -14.67 8.31
CA GLN A 340 22.02 -13.99 8.69
C GLN A 340 22.04 -13.76 10.19
N MET A 341 22.20 -12.51 10.62
CA MET A 341 21.83 -12.14 11.98
C MET A 341 20.31 -12.19 12.10
N SER A 342 19.81 -13.00 13.04
CA SER A 342 18.42 -13.02 13.49
C SER A 342 17.99 -11.57 13.80
N ARG A 343 17.03 -11.05 13.01
CA ARG A 343 16.47 -9.70 13.21
C ARG A 343 15.64 -9.59 14.49
N GLY A 344 15.34 -10.70 15.15
CA GLY A 344 14.50 -10.75 16.35
C GLY A 344 15.21 -10.31 17.64
N ASP A 345 16.55 -10.29 17.65
CA ASP A 345 17.33 -10.06 18.88
C ASP A 345 17.73 -8.59 19.12
N VAL A 346 17.41 -7.68 18.19
CA VAL A 346 17.77 -6.25 18.30
C VAL A 346 16.62 -5.37 17.78
N ALA A 347 16.08 -4.51 18.65
CA ALA A 347 15.13 -3.47 18.24
C ALA A 347 15.79 -2.51 17.23
N MET A 348 15.36 -2.53 15.97
CA MET A 348 15.91 -1.69 14.90
C MET A 348 14.98 -0.52 14.55
N TRP A 349 15.57 0.65 14.32
CA TRP A 349 14.86 1.86 13.87
C TRP A 349 14.29 1.67 12.47
N ARG A 350 13.04 2.09 12.20
CA ARG A 350 12.41 2.01 10.86
C ARG A 350 12.54 3.32 10.10
N CYS A 351 12.84 3.28 8.78
CA CYS A 351 12.76 4.48 7.92
C CYS A 351 11.30 4.90 7.83
N SER A 352 10.96 6.11 8.27
CA SER A 352 9.59 6.66 8.11
C SER A 352 9.12 6.71 6.66
N TRP A 353 10.04 6.69 5.70
CA TRP A 353 9.71 6.69 4.28
C TRP A 353 9.41 5.29 3.73
N CYS A 354 10.28 4.29 3.91
CA CYS A 354 10.07 2.96 3.30
C CYS A 354 9.81 1.83 4.30
N SER A 355 9.69 2.16 5.58
CA SER A 355 9.48 1.26 6.71
C SER A 355 10.53 0.15 6.87
N ASN A 356 11.64 0.20 6.12
CA ASN A 356 12.73 -0.77 6.29
C ASN A 356 13.40 -0.60 7.68
N PRO A 357 13.66 -1.71 8.40
CA PRO A 357 14.50 -1.69 9.58
C PRO A 357 15.92 -1.27 9.20
N SER A 358 16.50 -0.35 9.98
CA SER A 358 17.86 0.14 9.84
C SER A 358 18.53 0.14 11.21
N ALA A 359 19.68 -0.54 11.32
CA ALA A 359 20.50 -0.53 12.52
C ALA A 359 21.19 0.84 12.64
N ALA A 360 20.64 1.78 13.41
CA ALA A 360 21.27 3.03 13.87
C ALA A 360 22.15 3.82 12.86
N LEU A 361 21.93 3.66 11.55
CA LEU A 361 22.71 4.34 10.52
C LEU A 361 22.05 5.67 10.23
N ARG A 362 22.88 6.72 10.11
CA ARG A 362 22.43 8.09 9.80
C ARG A 362 21.62 8.19 8.50
N LYS A 363 21.58 7.15 7.66
CA LYS A 363 20.79 7.05 6.42
C LYS A 363 20.25 5.62 6.31
N CYS A 364 18.97 5.47 5.98
CA CYS A 364 18.40 4.15 5.70
C CYS A 364 18.96 3.58 4.40
N SER A 365 19.34 2.30 4.40
CA SER A 365 19.91 1.59 3.25
C SER A 365 18.97 1.52 2.04
N GLY A 366 17.65 1.49 2.26
CA GLY A 366 16.65 1.51 1.18
C GLY A 366 16.41 2.92 0.65
N CYS A 367 15.85 3.79 1.50
CA CYS A 367 15.38 5.12 1.08
C CYS A 367 16.53 6.14 0.90
N GLY A 368 17.70 5.94 1.53
CA GLY A 368 18.84 6.88 1.53
C GLY A 368 18.61 8.16 2.36
N ILE A 369 17.43 8.31 2.96
CA ILE A 369 16.98 9.50 3.69
C ILE A 369 17.37 9.40 5.17
N THR A 370 17.78 10.53 5.76
CA THR A 370 18.01 10.71 7.20
C THR A 370 16.74 11.25 7.87
N ARG A 371 15.90 10.37 8.43
CA ARG A 371 14.80 10.78 9.33
C ARG A 371 14.60 9.71 10.39
N LEU A 372 14.93 10.05 11.64
CA LEU A 372 14.70 9.20 12.81
C LEU A 372 13.26 9.43 13.31
N VAL A 373 12.55 8.34 13.57
CA VAL A 373 11.39 8.34 14.48
C VAL A 373 11.91 7.79 15.80
N VAL A 374 11.66 8.45 16.93
CA VAL A 374 12.04 8.03 18.30
C VAL A 374 11.04 6.99 18.82
N PHE A 375 11.52 5.92 19.45
CA PHE A 375 10.67 4.93 20.12
C PHE A 375 10.41 5.40 21.55
N SER A 376 9.15 5.34 21.94
CA SER A 376 8.67 5.50 23.31
C SER A 376 8.31 4.12 23.88
N ASN A 377 9.11 3.67 24.85
CA ASN A 377 8.80 2.81 26.01
C ASN A 377 10.18 2.51 26.65
N GLY A 378 10.44 2.61 27.95
CA GLY A 378 9.58 2.55 29.13
C GLY A 378 10.36 1.73 30.16
N ALA A 379 10.93 2.42 31.15
CA ALA A 379 11.49 1.92 32.41
C ALA A 379 12.35 0.63 32.39
N ALA A 380 13.67 0.81 32.32
CA ALA A 380 14.57 -0.08 33.06
C ALA A 380 14.72 0.50 34.48
N SER A 381 14.11 -0.15 35.48
CA SER A 381 14.42 0.09 36.87
C SER A 381 15.86 -0.36 37.13
N VAL A 382 16.72 0.60 37.44
CA VAL A 382 18.05 0.33 38.01
C VAL A 382 17.85 0.16 39.51
N THR A 383 18.11 -1.04 40.02
CA THR A 383 18.72 -1.22 41.34
C THR A 383 20.22 -1.32 41.16
#